data_AF-C3ZV88-F1
#
_entry.id   AF-C3ZV88-F1
#
_cell.length_a   1.000
_cell.length_b   1.000
_cell.length_c   1.000
_cell.angle_alpha   90.00
_cell.angle_beta   90.00
_cell.angle_gamma   90.00
#
_symmetry.space_group_name_H-M   'P 1'
#
loop_
_entity.id
_entity.type
_entity.pdbx_description
1 polymer ?
#
loop_
_entity_poly.entity_id
_entity_poly.type
_entity_poly.pdbx_seq_one_letter_code
_entity_poly.pdbx_strand_id
1 'polypeptide(L)'
;LQGEKDWMKYETARKLHKCVDRIRAQYREEWKSKEMRIRQRAVALYFIDKLALRAGNEKDSDEAADTVGCCSLRVEHINLHREHEGKEFVVEFDFLGKDSIRYHNFVAVEKKVFKNLVWSPDHTGSCLLLGSYLLCCGVQGLQVGLVCTVKQCLCSADPPFSPPGEDSVAAKILSYNRANRAVAILCNHQRSVPKTFEKSMSNLQAKVGRKHHLIRICHIYLATCRQMMLERKKKQMERLEEQLMKLEVQATDKEENKEIALGTSKLNYLDPRISVACGKSHVEKIYNKTQRDKFAWAL
;
A
#
# COMPACT_ATOMS: atom_id res chain seq x y z
N LEU A 1 1.83 -20.99 18.68
CA LEU A 1 0.41 -20.89 18.28
C LEU A 1 0.11 -19.68 17.37
N GLN A 2 0.25 -18.43 17.82
CA GLN A 2 -0.10 -17.27 16.96
C GLN A 2 0.88 -17.04 15.79
N GLY A 3 2.19 -17.21 16.01
CA GLY A 3 3.20 -17.06 14.95
C GLY A 3 3.10 -18.10 13.84
N GLU A 4 2.70 -19.34 14.18
CA GLU A 4 2.50 -20.42 13.22
C GLU A 4 1.32 -20.14 12.28
N LYS A 5 0.19 -19.66 12.83
CA LYS A 5 -0.95 -19.20 12.02
C LYS A 5 -0.56 -18.06 11.09
N ASP A 6 0.25 -17.10 11.56
CA ASP A 6 0.74 -15.98 10.74
C ASP A 6 1.70 -16.45 9.63
N TRP A 7 2.57 -17.43 9.91
CA TRP A 7 3.42 -18.07 8.91
C TRP A 7 2.59 -18.82 7.85
N MET A 8 1.62 -19.65 8.27
CA MET A 8 0.73 -20.39 7.36
C MET A 8 -0.08 -19.47 6.45
N LYS A 9 -0.50 -18.32 6.97
CA LYS A 9 -1.18 -17.27 6.20
C LYS A 9 -0.32 -16.82 5.01
N TYR A 10 0.97 -16.54 5.22
CA TYR A 10 1.87 -16.14 4.13
C TYR A 10 2.22 -17.31 3.20
N GLU A 11 2.35 -18.54 3.70
CA GLU A 11 2.54 -19.72 2.83
C GLU A 11 1.33 -19.97 1.91
N THR A 12 0.12 -19.73 2.41
CA THR A 12 -1.11 -19.82 1.61
C THR A 12 -1.11 -18.77 0.48
N ALA A 13 -0.71 -17.53 0.79
CA ALA A 13 -0.54 -16.48 -0.20
C ALA A 13 0.49 -16.85 -1.28
N ARG A 14 1.63 -17.43 -0.88
CA ARG A 14 2.66 -17.92 -1.82
C ARG A 14 2.16 -19.06 -2.71
N LYS A 15 1.32 -19.95 -2.19
CA LYS A 15 0.68 -21.00 -3.00
C LYS A 15 -0.29 -20.40 -4.01
N LEU A 16 -1.09 -19.40 -3.61
CA LEU A 16 -1.98 -18.70 -4.53
C LEU A 16 -1.20 -18.02 -5.66
N HIS A 17 -0.08 -17.36 -5.36
CA HIS A 17 0.75 -16.73 -6.38
C HIS A 17 1.15 -17.69 -7.51
N LYS A 18 1.36 -18.97 -7.22
CA LYS A 18 1.72 -19.98 -8.24
C LYS A 18 0.57 -20.33 -9.19
N CYS A 19 -0.69 -20.08 -8.80
CA CYS A 19 -1.86 -20.42 -9.60
C CYS A 19 -2.76 -19.23 -9.95
N VAL A 20 -2.36 -18.00 -9.58
CA VAL A 20 -3.17 -16.79 -9.74
C VAL A 20 -3.52 -16.53 -11.20
N ASP A 21 -2.60 -16.75 -12.14
CA ASP A 21 -2.86 -16.50 -13.56
C ASP A 21 -3.90 -17.46 -14.14
N ARG A 22 -3.94 -18.71 -13.65
CA ARG A 22 -4.99 -19.66 -14.01
C ARG A 22 -6.35 -19.19 -13.50
N ILE A 23 -6.42 -18.68 -12.27
CA ILE A 23 -7.65 -18.12 -11.69
C ILE A 23 -8.11 -16.90 -12.49
N ARG A 24 -7.18 -16.03 -12.90
CA ARG A 24 -7.45 -14.86 -13.74
C ARG A 24 -8.00 -15.22 -15.10
N ALA A 25 -7.41 -16.22 -15.75
CA ALA A 25 -7.92 -16.74 -17.01
C ALA A 25 -9.35 -17.29 -16.84
N GLN A 26 -9.60 -18.02 -15.76
CA GLN A 26 -10.91 -18.59 -15.48
C GLN A 26 -11.99 -17.52 -15.29
N TYR A 27 -11.79 -16.55 -14.39
CA TYR A 27 -12.84 -15.54 -14.16
C TYR A 27 -13.08 -14.65 -15.39
N ARG A 28 -12.06 -14.44 -16.22
CA ARG A 28 -12.19 -13.69 -17.49
C ARG A 28 -13.10 -14.40 -18.49
N GLU A 29 -13.04 -15.73 -18.53
CA GLU A 29 -13.94 -16.52 -19.36
C GLU A 29 -15.36 -16.56 -18.78
N GLU A 30 -15.46 -16.66 -17.45
CA GLU A 30 -16.73 -16.68 -16.73
C GLU A 30 -17.57 -15.40 -16.93
N TRP A 31 -16.96 -14.27 -17.30
CA TRP A 31 -17.69 -13.05 -17.70
C TRP A 31 -18.61 -13.23 -18.90
N LYS A 32 -18.39 -14.27 -19.72
CA LYS A 32 -19.17 -14.60 -20.91
C LYS A 32 -20.23 -15.68 -20.62
N SER A 33 -20.30 -16.19 -19.39
CA SER A 33 -21.24 -17.25 -19.05
C SER A 33 -22.69 -16.81 -19.27
N LYS A 34 -23.54 -17.76 -19.67
CA LYS A 34 -24.99 -17.55 -19.80
C LYS A 34 -25.63 -17.32 -18.43
N GLU A 35 -25.08 -17.92 -17.38
CA GLU A 35 -25.58 -17.80 -16.01
C GLU A 35 -25.15 -16.47 -15.39
N MET A 36 -26.13 -15.68 -14.93
CA MET A 36 -25.87 -14.40 -14.25
C MET A 36 -25.03 -14.58 -12.98
N ARG A 37 -25.31 -15.65 -12.21
CA ARG A 37 -24.58 -15.90 -10.96
C ARG A 37 -23.08 -16.10 -11.17
N ILE A 38 -22.70 -16.80 -12.25
CA ILE A 38 -21.30 -17.02 -12.63
C ILE A 38 -20.66 -15.69 -13.03
N ARG A 39 -21.35 -14.86 -13.82
CA ARG A 39 -20.86 -13.54 -14.23
C ARG A 39 -20.63 -12.61 -13.04
N GLN A 40 -21.60 -12.52 -12.12
CA GLN A 40 -21.48 -11.70 -10.90
C GLN A 40 -20.33 -12.18 -10.01
N ARG A 41 -20.18 -13.49 -9.78
CA ARG A 41 -19.03 -14.05 -9.03
C ARG A 41 -17.70 -13.67 -9.67
N ALA A 42 -17.60 -13.78 -11.00
CA ALA A 42 -16.39 -13.46 -11.73
C ALA A 42 -16.04 -11.96 -11.72
N VAL A 43 -17.05 -11.08 -11.73
CA VAL A 43 -16.85 -9.62 -11.56
C VAL A 43 -16.41 -9.29 -10.13
N ALA A 44 -17.04 -9.91 -9.11
CA ALA A 44 -16.64 -9.73 -7.72
C ALA A 44 -15.18 -10.18 -7.48
N LEU A 45 -14.80 -11.33 -8.05
CA LEU A 45 -13.44 -11.83 -7.96
C LEU A 45 -12.42 -10.91 -8.64
N TYR A 46 -12.80 -10.31 -9.78
CA TYR A 46 -12.00 -9.29 -10.46
C TYR A 46 -11.78 -8.04 -9.59
N PHE A 47 -12.81 -7.54 -8.91
CA PHE A 47 -12.64 -6.40 -8.00
C PHE A 47 -11.75 -6.73 -6.80
N ILE A 48 -11.88 -7.92 -6.22
CA ILE A 48 -10.98 -8.37 -5.14
C ILE A 48 -9.54 -8.49 -5.64
N ASP A 49 -9.32 -9.05 -6.84
CA ASP A 49 -7.98 -9.21 -7.44
C ASP A 49 -7.35 -7.88 -7.89
N LYS A 50 -8.11 -6.93 -8.42
CA LYS A 50 -7.56 -5.67 -8.95
C LYS A 50 -7.53 -4.53 -7.96
N LEU A 51 -8.53 -4.45 -7.10
CA LEU A 51 -8.75 -3.30 -6.21
C LEU A 51 -8.51 -3.65 -4.74
N ALA A 52 -8.14 -4.90 -4.43
CA ALA A 52 -7.92 -5.38 -3.07
C ALA A 52 -9.13 -5.17 -2.13
N LEU A 53 -10.34 -5.16 -2.69
CA LEU A 53 -11.55 -4.99 -1.89
C LEU A 53 -11.71 -6.15 -0.89
N ARG A 54 -12.19 -5.81 0.30
CA ARG A 54 -12.61 -6.84 1.27
C ARG A 54 -13.85 -7.55 0.74
N ALA A 55 -14.01 -8.83 1.08
CA ALA A 55 -15.12 -9.65 0.61
C ALA A 55 -16.47 -9.04 1.00
N GLY A 56 -16.61 -8.56 2.25
CA GLY A 56 -17.87 -8.01 2.76
C GLY A 56 -18.81 -9.13 3.15
N ASN A 57 -19.01 -9.31 4.45
CA ASN A 57 -20.05 -10.20 4.96
C ASN A 57 -21.32 -9.39 5.20
N GLU A 58 -22.47 -10.02 5.03
CA GLU A 58 -23.74 -9.48 5.53
C GLU A 58 -23.65 -9.28 7.05
N LYS A 59 -24.20 -8.16 7.52
CA LYS A 59 -24.29 -7.85 8.94
C LYS A 59 -25.74 -8.04 9.36
N ASP A 60 -25.95 -8.85 10.39
CA ASP A 60 -27.29 -9.25 10.83
C ASP A 60 -27.95 -8.26 11.81
N SER A 61 -27.43 -7.04 11.99
CA SER A 61 -27.95 -6.10 12.99
C SER A 61 -28.05 -4.65 12.51
N ASP A 62 -29.18 -4.02 12.82
CA ASP A 62 -29.48 -2.60 12.57
C ASP A 62 -28.56 -1.64 13.35
N GLU A 63 -27.83 -2.15 14.35
CA GLU A 63 -26.89 -1.37 15.18
C GLU A 63 -25.50 -1.22 14.53
N ALA A 64 -25.20 -2.00 13.49
CA ALA A 64 -23.89 -1.91 12.85
C ALA A 64 -23.83 -0.71 11.90
N ALA A 65 -22.74 0.06 11.98
CA ALA A 65 -22.46 1.11 11.00
C ALA A 65 -22.59 0.55 9.57
N ASP A 66 -23.28 1.28 8.69
CA ASP A 66 -23.50 0.92 7.30
C ASP A 66 -22.17 0.96 6.54
N THR A 67 -21.50 -0.19 6.52
CA THR A 67 -20.20 -0.36 5.86
C THR A 67 -20.26 -1.60 5.00
N VAL A 68 -19.75 -1.50 3.79
CA VAL A 68 -19.84 -2.57 2.79
C VAL A 68 -18.45 -3.08 2.35
N GLY A 69 -18.45 -4.27 1.75
CA GLY A 69 -17.33 -4.81 1.00
C GLY A 69 -17.81 -5.26 -0.38
N CYS A 70 -16.93 -5.90 -1.16
CA CYS A 70 -17.17 -6.27 -2.55
C CYS A 70 -18.53 -6.98 -2.78
N CYS A 71 -18.83 -8.02 -2.00
CA CYS A 71 -20.04 -8.84 -2.11
C CYS A 71 -21.28 -8.18 -1.49
N SER A 72 -21.11 -7.06 -0.77
CA SER A 72 -22.22 -6.28 -0.20
C SER A 72 -22.33 -4.88 -0.81
N LEU A 73 -21.67 -4.63 -1.95
CA LEU A 73 -21.83 -3.39 -2.72
C LEU A 73 -23.28 -3.27 -3.21
N ARG A 74 -23.78 -2.04 -3.26
CA ARG A 74 -25.15 -1.67 -3.66
C ARG A 74 -25.06 -0.72 -4.84
N VAL A 75 -26.16 -0.55 -5.57
CA VAL A 75 -26.23 0.29 -6.79
C VAL A 75 -25.72 1.71 -6.52
N GLU A 76 -26.09 2.28 -5.37
CA GLU A 76 -25.68 3.63 -4.96
C GLU A 76 -24.18 3.82 -4.72
N HIS A 77 -23.42 2.74 -4.53
CA HIS A 77 -21.98 2.79 -4.27
C HIS A 77 -21.12 2.86 -5.53
N ILE A 78 -21.74 2.74 -6.71
CA ILE A 78 -21.03 2.66 -7.99
C ILE A 78 -21.70 3.54 -9.04
N ASN A 79 -20.94 4.44 -9.66
CA ASN A 79 -21.35 5.16 -10.87
C ASN A 79 -20.57 4.66 -12.08
N LEU A 80 -21.28 4.50 -13.21
CA LEU A 80 -20.73 3.96 -14.45
C LEU A 80 -20.56 5.07 -15.49
N HIS A 81 -19.32 5.36 -15.83
CA HIS A 81 -18.93 6.38 -16.81
C HIS A 81 -18.41 5.71 -18.09
N ARG A 82 -19.04 5.97 -19.24
CA ARG A 82 -18.55 5.41 -20.52
C ARG A 82 -17.17 5.94 -20.88
N GLU A 83 -16.93 7.22 -20.58
CA GLU A 83 -15.64 7.88 -20.71
C GLU A 83 -15.47 8.86 -19.56
N HIS A 84 -14.30 8.88 -18.93
CA HIS A 84 -13.95 9.81 -17.87
C HIS A 84 -12.43 10.08 -17.91
N GLU A 85 -12.03 11.35 -17.93
CA GLU A 85 -10.61 11.77 -18.01
C GLU A 85 -9.81 11.08 -19.14
N GLY A 86 -10.43 10.90 -20.32
CA GLY A 86 -9.81 10.26 -21.48
C GLY A 86 -9.63 8.74 -21.35
N LYS A 87 -10.26 8.10 -20.35
CA LYS A 87 -10.30 6.65 -20.18
C LYS A 87 -11.70 6.13 -20.48
N GLU A 88 -11.78 5.04 -21.22
CA GLU A 88 -13.04 4.35 -21.50
C GLU A 88 -13.41 3.38 -20.37
N PHE A 89 -14.72 3.16 -20.19
CA PHE A 89 -15.29 2.17 -19.26
C PHE A 89 -14.81 2.38 -17.80
N VAL A 90 -15.08 3.57 -17.27
CA VAL A 90 -14.66 3.95 -15.91
C VAL A 90 -15.77 3.68 -14.91
N VAL A 91 -15.40 3.02 -13.82
CA VAL A 91 -16.26 2.73 -12.68
C VAL A 91 -15.80 3.62 -11.53
N GLU A 92 -16.67 4.53 -11.10
CA GLU A 92 -16.48 5.30 -9.89
C GLU A 92 -17.04 4.51 -8.71
N PHE A 93 -16.21 4.26 -7.71
CA PHE A 93 -16.61 3.66 -6.45
C PHE A 93 -16.68 4.74 -5.38
N ASP A 94 -17.77 4.78 -4.61
CA ASP A 94 -17.90 5.64 -3.44
C ASP A 94 -18.70 4.92 -2.34
N PHE A 95 -18.01 4.44 -1.31
CA PHE A 95 -18.66 3.75 -0.18
C PHE A 95 -17.83 3.80 1.09
N LEU A 96 -18.46 3.50 2.22
CA LEU A 96 -17.77 3.32 3.51
C LEU A 96 -17.39 1.85 3.71
N GLY A 97 -16.10 1.59 3.85
CA GLY A 97 -15.56 0.27 4.13
C GLY A 97 -15.42 0.00 5.63
N LYS A 98 -14.58 -0.98 5.97
CA LYS A 98 -14.23 -1.31 7.36
C LYS A 98 -13.79 -0.05 8.12
N ASP A 99 -14.22 0.07 9.38
CA ASP A 99 -13.92 1.19 10.27
C ASP A 99 -14.47 2.53 9.75
N SER A 100 -15.49 2.47 8.88
CA SER A 100 -16.13 3.62 8.21
C SER A 100 -15.14 4.48 7.40
N ILE A 101 -14.09 3.87 6.87
CA ILE A 101 -13.12 4.54 5.99
C ILE A 101 -13.71 4.60 4.57
N ARG A 102 -13.86 5.81 4.03
CA ARG A 102 -14.35 6.04 2.67
C ARG A 102 -13.39 5.42 1.64
N TYR A 103 -13.93 4.66 0.71
CA TYR A 103 -13.25 4.21 -0.49
C TYR A 103 -13.83 5.02 -1.66
N HIS A 104 -13.04 5.96 -2.18
CA HIS A 104 -13.39 6.75 -3.36
C HIS A 104 -12.33 6.54 -4.43
N ASN A 105 -12.71 6.01 -5.59
CA ASN A 105 -11.76 5.68 -6.66
C ASN A 105 -12.42 5.62 -8.04
N PHE A 106 -11.70 6.08 -9.06
CA PHE A 106 -12.09 5.96 -10.47
C PHE A 106 -11.23 4.90 -11.16
N VAL A 107 -11.85 3.81 -11.58
CA VAL A 107 -11.15 2.65 -12.12
C VAL A 107 -11.61 2.37 -13.54
N ALA A 108 -10.69 2.46 -14.51
CA ALA A 108 -10.92 1.95 -15.85
C ALA A 108 -10.94 0.41 -15.81
N VAL A 109 -12.07 -0.19 -16.20
CA VAL A 109 -12.26 -1.65 -16.18
C VAL A 109 -12.35 -2.23 -17.59
N GLU A 110 -12.25 -3.55 -17.69
CA GLU A 110 -12.42 -4.23 -18.98
C GLU A 110 -13.86 -4.06 -19.50
N LYS A 111 -14.03 -3.85 -20.80
CA LYS A 111 -15.33 -3.62 -21.46
C LYS A 111 -16.41 -4.64 -21.07
N LYS A 112 -16.03 -5.90 -20.88
CA LYS A 112 -16.94 -6.99 -20.46
C LYS A 112 -17.42 -6.82 -19.01
N VAL A 113 -16.54 -6.38 -18.11
CA VAL A 113 -16.88 -6.05 -16.71
C VAL A 113 -17.87 -4.91 -16.69
N PHE A 114 -17.58 -3.81 -17.40
CA PHE A 114 -18.46 -2.65 -17.48
C PHE A 114 -19.86 -3.03 -18.00
N LYS A 115 -19.93 -3.80 -19.10
CA LYS A 115 -21.22 -4.28 -19.64
C LYS A 115 -22.00 -5.16 -18.66
N ASN A 116 -21.30 -6.02 -17.91
CA ASN A 116 -21.94 -6.89 -16.91
C ASN A 116 -22.48 -6.09 -15.71
N LEU A 117 -21.86 -4.96 -15.35
CA LEU A 117 -22.38 -4.06 -14.32
C LEU A 117 -23.64 -3.32 -14.79
N VAL A 118 -23.67 -2.84 -16.04
CA VAL A 118 -24.84 -2.18 -16.63
C VAL A 118 -26.05 -3.12 -16.69
N TRP A 119 -25.83 -4.40 -16.98
CA TRP A 119 -26.89 -5.40 -17.17
C TRP A 119 -27.35 -6.08 -15.88
N SER A 120 -26.87 -5.67 -14.71
CA SER A 120 -27.32 -6.27 -13.45
C SER A 120 -28.78 -5.86 -13.18
N PRO A 121 -29.75 -6.79 -13.23
CA PRO A 121 -31.18 -6.47 -13.24
C PRO A 121 -31.72 -6.03 -11.87
N ASP A 122 -30.94 -6.22 -10.80
CA ASP A 122 -31.31 -5.84 -9.45
C ASP A 122 -30.98 -4.37 -9.19
N HIS A 123 -31.81 -3.48 -9.75
CA HIS A 123 -31.84 -2.05 -9.39
C HIS A 123 -32.63 -1.79 -8.10
N THR A 124 -33.21 -2.83 -7.50
CA THR A 124 -34.05 -2.79 -6.31
C THR A 124 -33.26 -3.17 -5.06
N GLY A 125 -32.38 -2.28 -4.58
CA GLY A 125 -31.83 -2.29 -3.21
C GLY A 125 -31.02 -3.52 -2.74
N SER A 126 -30.94 -4.61 -3.51
CA SER A 126 -30.19 -5.82 -3.17
C SER A 126 -28.73 -5.72 -3.65
N CYS A 127 -27.84 -6.50 -3.01
CA CYS A 127 -26.42 -6.52 -3.30
C CYS A 127 -26.13 -6.74 -4.81
N LEU A 128 -25.32 -5.85 -5.39
CA LEU A 128 -24.92 -5.87 -6.82
C LEU A 128 -24.17 -7.14 -7.22
N LEU A 129 -23.51 -7.76 -6.25
CA LEU A 129 -22.63 -8.92 -6.41
C LEU A 129 -23.08 -9.95 -5.38
N LEU A 130 -23.16 -11.23 -5.75
CA LEU A 130 -23.73 -12.30 -4.90
C LEU A 130 -23.30 -12.18 -3.43
N GLY A 131 -24.26 -12.42 -2.53
CA GLY A 131 -24.00 -12.57 -1.10
C GLY A 131 -22.83 -13.50 -0.79
N SER A 132 -22.08 -13.14 0.24
CA SER A 132 -20.78 -13.68 0.68
C SER A 132 -20.67 -15.22 0.72
N TYR A 133 -21.78 -15.93 0.84
CA TYR A 133 -21.84 -17.39 1.01
C TYR A 133 -21.18 -18.19 -0.13
N LEU A 134 -21.19 -17.70 -1.37
CA LEU A 134 -20.63 -18.42 -2.54
C LEU A 134 -19.13 -18.16 -2.79
N LEU A 135 -18.53 -17.19 -2.12
CA LEU A 135 -17.10 -16.85 -2.22
C LEU A 135 -16.27 -17.35 -1.02
N CYS A 136 -16.93 -17.83 0.05
CA CYS A 136 -16.30 -18.13 1.34
C CYS A 136 -15.27 -19.27 1.33
N CYS A 137 -15.30 -20.22 0.40
CA CYS A 137 -14.34 -21.34 0.43
C CYS A 137 -12.97 -21.05 -0.23
N GLY A 138 -12.77 -19.90 -0.88
CA GLY A 138 -11.50 -19.59 -1.58
C GLY A 138 -10.89 -18.21 -1.33
N VAL A 139 -11.66 -17.26 -0.78
CA VAL A 139 -11.32 -15.83 -0.87
C VAL A 139 -10.51 -15.28 0.31
N GLN A 140 -10.53 -15.93 1.47
CA GLN A 140 -9.66 -15.52 2.60
C GLN A 140 -8.17 -15.63 2.22
N GLY A 141 -7.81 -16.58 1.35
CA GLY A 141 -6.46 -16.69 0.77
C GLY A 141 -6.14 -15.65 -0.30
N LEU A 142 -7.14 -15.08 -0.99
CA LEU A 142 -6.98 -14.10 -2.07
C LEU A 142 -6.64 -12.69 -1.57
N GLN A 143 -7.25 -12.24 -0.47
CA GLN A 143 -6.90 -10.94 0.14
C GLN A 143 -5.47 -10.91 0.66
N VAL A 144 -4.98 -12.05 1.15
CA VAL A 144 -3.57 -12.22 1.54
C VAL A 144 -2.70 -12.52 0.32
N GLY A 145 -3.22 -13.18 -0.71
CA GLY A 145 -2.47 -13.49 -1.94
C GLY A 145 -2.16 -12.28 -2.82
N LEU A 146 -2.97 -11.21 -2.76
CA LEU A 146 -2.66 -9.93 -3.42
C LEU A 146 -1.40 -9.25 -2.86
N VAL A 147 -1.03 -9.58 -1.61
CA VAL A 147 0.24 -9.18 -1.00
C VAL A 147 1.45 -9.77 -1.74
N CYS A 148 1.29 -10.87 -2.49
CA CYS A 148 2.40 -11.43 -3.25
C CYS A 148 2.81 -10.59 -4.47
N THR A 149 1.95 -9.69 -4.98
CA THR A 149 2.36 -8.70 -5.99
C THR A 149 3.33 -7.67 -5.41
N VAL A 150 3.38 -7.52 -4.07
CA VAL A 150 4.42 -6.74 -3.40
C VAL A 150 5.80 -7.40 -3.58
N LYS A 151 5.89 -8.68 -3.97
CA LYS A 151 7.18 -9.26 -4.38
C LYS A 151 7.76 -8.56 -5.62
N GLN A 152 6.91 -8.04 -6.50
CA GLN A 152 7.33 -7.15 -7.58
C GLN A 152 7.66 -5.74 -7.05
N CYS A 153 6.95 -5.19 -6.06
CA CYS A 153 7.28 -3.84 -5.54
C CYS A 153 8.46 -3.76 -4.55
N LEU A 154 8.71 -4.80 -3.75
CA LEU A 154 9.79 -4.84 -2.75
C LEU A 154 11.09 -5.44 -3.32
N CYS A 155 11.01 -6.33 -4.31
CA CYS A 155 12.19 -6.89 -4.99
C CYS A 155 12.42 -6.30 -6.40
N SER A 156 11.41 -5.70 -7.05
CA SER A 156 11.56 -4.92 -8.30
C SER A 156 11.46 -3.42 -8.08
N ALA A 157 11.65 -2.95 -6.83
CA ALA A 157 12.30 -1.67 -6.62
C ALA A 157 13.79 -1.81 -7.01
N ASP A 158 14.13 -2.04 -8.26
CA ASP A 158 14.23 -1.04 -9.32
C ASP A 158 13.13 0.04 -9.46
N PRO A 159 13.15 1.14 -8.66
CA PRO A 159 13.09 2.46 -9.31
C PRO A 159 14.39 2.63 -10.14
N PRO A 160 14.58 3.65 -10.98
CA PRO A 160 15.86 3.86 -11.65
C PRO A 160 16.94 3.99 -10.57
N PHE A 161 17.60 2.87 -10.27
CA PHE A 161 18.70 2.83 -9.33
C PHE A 161 19.76 3.62 -10.06
N SER A 162 19.92 4.86 -9.62
CA SER A 162 21.15 5.60 -9.75
C SER A 162 22.31 4.62 -9.59
N PRO A 163 23.38 4.81 -10.39
CA PRO A 163 24.47 3.84 -10.55
C PRO A 163 25.01 3.37 -9.20
N PRO A 164 25.61 2.17 -9.14
CA PRO A 164 25.94 1.48 -7.90
C PRO A 164 26.87 2.32 -7.02
N GLY A 165 26.27 3.03 -6.08
CA GLY A 165 26.89 3.65 -4.93
C GLY A 165 26.21 3.07 -3.69
N GLU A 166 26.95 2.91 -2.60
CA GLU A 166 26.37 2.47 -1.32
C GLU A 166 25.32 3.50 -0.85
N ASP A 167 24.05 3.27 -1.22
CA ASP A 167 22.96 4.10 -0.71
C ASP A 167 23.01 4.09 0.81
N SER A 168 23.03 5.29 1.40
CA SER A 168 22.95 5.50 2.83
C SER A 168 21.77 4.73 3.41
N VAL A 169 21.94 4.19 4.63
CA VAL A 169 20.87 3.43 5.30
C VAL A 169 19.58 4.24 5.40
N ALA A 170 19.66 5.57 5.48
CA ALA A 170 18.49 6.44 5.47
C ALA A 170 17.71 6.38 4.12
N ALA A 171 18.41 6.40 2.99
CA ALA A 171 17.80 6.31 1.66
C ALA A 171 17.12 4.94 1.44
N LYS A 172 17.75 3.86 1.91
CA LYS A 172 17.16 2.50 1.87
C LYS A 172 15.88 2.41 2.69
N ILE A 173 15.83 3.03 3.86
CA ILE A 173 14.62 3.09 4.69
C ILE A 173 13.51 3.89 4.00
N LEU A 174 13.84 5.02 3.36
CA LEU A 174 12.86 5.78 2.58
C LEU A 174 12.27 4.95 1.44
N SER A 175 13.11 4.22 0.71
CA SER A 175 12.66 3.32 -0.36
C SER A 175 11.72 2.23 0.19
N TYR A 176 12.08 1.60 1.32
CA TYR A 176 11.20 0.64 1.99
C TYR A 176 9.86 1.26 2.41
N ASN A 177 9.86 2.46 2.98
CA ASN A 177 8.64 3.14 3.39
C ASN A 177 7.76 3.52 2.20
N ARG A 178 8.35 3.95 1.08
CA ARG A 178 7.64 4.19 -0.19
C ARG A 178 7.00 2.91 -0.73
N ALA A 179 7.71 1.79 -0.69
CA ALA A 179 7.16 0.49 -1.09
C ALA A 179 5.98 0.09 -0.18
N ASN A 180 6.12 0.21 1.15
CA ASN A 180 5.02 -0.06 2.08
C ASN A 180 3.84 0.92 1.90
N ARG A 181 4.11 2.19 1.55
CA ARG A 181 3.09 3.20 1.24
C ARG A 181 2.26 2.79 0.03
N ALA A 182 2.87 2.26 -1.03
CA ALA A 182 2.14 1.74 -2.18
C ALA A 182 1.17 0.62 -1.78
N VAL A 183 1.59 -0.29 -0.89
CA VAL A 183 0.72 -1.33 -0.32
C VAL A 183 -0.42 -0.75 0.51
N ALA A 184 -0.11 0.23 1.36
CA ALA A 184 -1.11 0.89 2.18
C ALA A 184 -2.17 1.63 1.33
N ILE A 185 -1.76 2.28 0.24
CA ILE A 185 -2.68 2.92 -0.72
C ILE A 185 -3.57 1.87 -1.40
N LEU A 186 -2.99 0.77 -1.89
CA LEU A 186 -3.76 -0.32 -2.50
C LEU A 186 -4.80 -0.91 -1.54
N CYS A 187 -4.46 -1.07 -0.25
CA CYS A 187 -5.37 -1.57 0.77
C CYS A 187 -6.30 -0.49 1.37
N ASN A 188 -6.28 0.73 0.84
CA ASN A 188 -7.02 1.89 1.35
C ASN A 188 -6.81 2.16 2.86
N HIS A 189 -5.58 2.01 3.36
CA HIS A 189 -5.21 2.34 4.73
C HIS A 189 -4.98 3.85 4.89
N GLN A 190 -6.07 4.60 4.92
CA GLN A 190 -6.06 6.04 5.12
C GLN A 190 -6.06 6.41 6.61
N ARG A 191 -5.60 7.63 6.90
CA ARG A 191 -5.75 8.29 8.20
C ARG A 191 -5.93 9.79 7.99
N SER A 192 -6.63 10.44 8.90
CA SER A 192 -6.65 11.90 8.93
C SER A 192 -5.28 12.46 9.26
N VAL A 193 -4.95 13.62 8.69
CA VAL A 193 -3.73 14.35 9.00
C VAL A 193 -3.71 14.67 10.51
N PRO A 194 -2.66 14.30 11.26
CA PRO A 194 -2.58 14.62 12.69
C PRO A 194 -2.65 16.12 12.93
N LYS A 195 -3.40 16.57 13.95
CA LYS A 195 -3.52 18.01 14.29
C LYS A 195 -2.17 18.71 14.55
N THR A 196 -1.16 17.96 14.98
CA THR A 196 0.19 18.47 15.27
C THR A 196 1.15 18.39 14.08
N PHE A 197 0.67 17.94 12.90
CA PHE A 197 1.49 17.69 11.73
C PHE A 197 2.22 18.96 11.26
N GLU A 198 1.49 20.05 11.03
CA GLU A 198 2.04 21.32 10.52
C GLU A 198 3.15 21.86 11.41
N LYS A 199 2.89 21.96 12.73
CA LYS A 199 3.88 22.40 13.71
C LYS A 199 5.12 21.52 13.68
N SER A 200 4.94 20.21 13.55
CA SER A 200 6.04 19.26 13.52
C SER A 200 6.83 19.32 12.21
N MET A 201 6.18 19.57 11.08
CA MET A 201 6.82 19.73 9.77
C MET A 201 7.58 21.05 9.68
N SER A 202 6.99 22.16 10.14
CA SER A 202 7.65 23.46 10.24
C SER A 202 8.93 23.39 11.09
N ASN A 203 8.87 22.72 12.25
CA ASN A 203 10.05 22.50 13.09
C ASN A 203 11.16 21.70 12.39
N LEU A 204 10.78 20.73 11.54
CA LEU A 204 11.73 19.91 10.81
C LEU A 204 12.36 20.70 9.65
N GLN A 205 11.56 21.43 8.88
CA GLN A 205 12.02 22.33 7.83
C GLN A 205 12.95 23.43 8.38
N ALA A 206 12.66 23.99 9.55
CA ALA A 206 13.56 24.94 10.21
C ALA A 206 14.92 24.32 10.55
N LYS A 207 14.96 23.05 10.99
CA LYS A 207 16.22 22.32 11.22
C LYS A 207 16.99 22.08 9.92
N VAL A 208 16.29 21.72 8.84
CA VAL A 208 16.87 21.55 7.49
C VAL A 208 17.46 22.85 7.00
N GLY A 209 16.73 23.97 7.09
CA GLY A 209 17.20 25.30 6.70
C GLY A 209 18.44 25.75 7.47
N ARG A 210 18.49 25.51 8.80
CA ARG A 210 19.68 25.78 9.60
C ARG A 210 20.90 24.99 9.13
N LYS A 211 20.74 23.70 8.79
CA LYS A 211 21.84 22.87 8.28
C LYS A 211 22.33 23.33 6.91
N HIS A 212 21.41 23.66 6.00
CA HIS A 212 21.75 24.25 4.70
C HIS A 212 22.60 25.51 4.87
N HIS A 213 22.19 26.40 5.78
CA HIS A 213 22.94 27.62 6.07
C HIS A 213 24.36 27.33 6.61
N LEU A 214 24.50 26.39 7.55
CA LEU A 214 25.80 25.97 8.09
C LEU A 214 26.70 25.38 7.01
N ILE A 215 26.18 24.54 6.12
CA ILE A 215 26.94 23.96 5.01
C ILE A 215 27.41 25.06 4.05
N ARG A 216 26.54 26.03 3.72
CA ARG A 216 26.93 27.19 2.89
C ARG A 216 28.07 28.00 3.51
N ILE A 217 27.99 28.30 4.81
CA ILE A 217 29.07 28.99 5.53
C ILE A 217 30.36 28.15 5.50
N CYS A 218 30.25 26.84 5.75
CA CYS A 218 31.40 25.93 5.67
C CYS A 218 32.03 25.89 4.27
N HIS A 219 31.25 25.92 3.20
CA HIS A 219 31.75 26.02 1.83
C HIS A 219 32.54 27.31 1.57
N ILE A 220 31.99 28.46 1.98
CA ILE A 220 32.68 29.76 1.84
C ILE A 220 34.00 29.73 2.63
N TYR A 221 33.98 29.22 3.86
CA TYR A 221 35.16 29.14 4.71
C TYR A 221 36.24 28.20 4.13
N LEU A 222 35.83 27.06 3.54
CA LEU A 222 36.74 26.13 2.87
C LEU A 222 37.44 26.77 1.66
N ALA A 223 36.74 27.62 0.89
CA ALA A 223 37.35 28.34 -0.24
C ALA A 223 38.44 29.33 0.20
N THR A 224 38.37 29.83 1.44
CA THR A 224 39.32 30.83 2.00
C THR A 224 40.41 30.23 2.91
N CYS A 225 40.41 28.92 3.14
CA CYS A 225 41.21 28.27 4.18
C CYS A 225 42.61 27.80 3.72
N ARG A 226 43.64 27.96 4.57
CA ARG A 226 45.00 27.42 4.34
C ARG A 226 45.03 25.88 4.47
N GLN A 227 45.92 25.22 3.71
CA GLN A 227 46.02 23.75 3.54
C GLN A 227 45.97 22.93 4.83
N MET A 228 46.63 23.36 5.91
CA MET A 228 46.70 22.60 7.18
C MET A 228 45.35 22.40 7.90
N MET A 229 44.35 23.28 7.68
CA MET A 229 43.03 23.18 8.33
C MET A 229 41.97 22.55 7.42
N LEU A 230 42.33 22.25 6.17
CA LEU A 230 41.41 21.82 5.13
C LEU A 230 40.81 20.44 5.43
N GLU A 231 41.62 19.47 5.86
CA GLU A 231 41.14 18.11 6.15
C GLU A 231 40.14 18.05 7.30
N ARG A 232 40.40 18.78 8.40
CA ARG A 232 39.48 18.82 9.55
C ARG A 232 38.14 19.44 9.16
N LYS A 233 38.16 20.48 8.33
CA LYS A 233 36.96 21.17 7.87
C LYS A 233 36.18 20.39 6.82
N LYS A 234 36.87 19.66 5.92
CA LYS A 234 36.25 18.69 5.00
C LYS A 234 35.50 17.60 5.77
N LYS A 235 36.13 16.97 6.76
CA LYS A 235 35.45 15.98 7.63
C LYS A 235 34.25 16.57 8.38
N GLN A 236 34.32 17.84 8.81
CA GLN A 236 33.19 18.52 9.44
C GLN A 236 32.04 18.73 8.44
N MET A 237 32.36 19.09 7.19
CA MET A 237 31.40 19.28 6.11
C MET A 237 30.68 17.98 5.76
N GLU A 238 31.42 16.89 5.53
CA GLU A 238 30.86 15.56 5.24
C GLU A 238 29.86 15.12 6.32
N ARG A 239 30.19 15.35 7.60
CA ARG A 239 29.26 15.06 8.72
C ARG A 239 27.99 15.92 8.67
N LEU A 240 28.12 17.19 8.30
CA LEU A 240 26.96 18.10 8.18
C LEU A 240 26.06 17.69 7.02
N GLU A 241 26.64 17.32 5.88
CA GLU A 241 25.94 16.82 4.70
C GLU A 241 25.22 15.50 4.99
N GLU A 242 25.87 14.53 5.65
CA GLU A 242 25.22 13.28 6.05
C GLU A 242 24.03 13.52 6.99
N GLN A 243 24.17 14.45 7.95
CA GLN A 243 23.09 14.82 8.85
C GLN A 243 21.97 15.59 8.15
N LEU A 244 22.30 16.41 7.13
CA LEU A 244 21.31 17.11 6.32
C LEU A 244 20.50 16.09 5.52
N MET A 245 21.16 15.15 4.84
CA MET A 245 20.51 14.08 4.08
C MET A 245 19.52 13.30 4.95
N LYS A 246 19.89 12.95 6.19
CA LYS A 246 18.99 12.26 7.13
C LYS A 246 17.74 13.07 7.47
N LEU A 247 17.87 14.39 7.66
CA LEU A 247 16.72 15.26 7.97
C LEU A 247 15.82 15.46 6.74
N GLU A 248 16.39 15.60 5.55
CA GLU A 248 15.64 15.72 4.30
C GLU A 248 14.85 14.45 4.00
N VAL A 249 15.48 13.29 4.15
CA VAL A 249 14.81 12.00 4.04
C VAL A 249 13.66 11.88 5.04
N GLN A 250 13.88 12.28 6.29
CA GLN A 250 12.83 12.26 7.32
C GLN A 250 11.67 13.22 7.00
N ALA A 251 11.96 14.39 6.41
CA ALA A 251 10.95 15.35 6.01
C ALA A 251 10.10 14.81 4.87
N THR A 252 10.74 14.23 3.85
CA THR A 252 10.08 13.59 2.72
C THR A 252 9.19 12.44 3.16
N ASP A 253 9.72 11.51 3.99
CA ASP A 253 8.96 10.37 4.50
C ASP A 253 7.73 10.81 5.31
N LYS A 254 7.86 11.88 6.08
CA LYS A 254 6.76 12.40 6.88
C LYS A 254 5.66 13.04 6.03
N GLU A 255 6.04 13.81 5.01
CA GLU A 255 5.11 14.47 4.09
C GLU A 255 4.35 13.45 3.25
N GLU A 256 5.06 12.48 2.65
CA GLU A 256 4.46 11.44 1.81
C GLU A 256 3.44 10.59 2.59
N ASN A 257 3.65 10.39 3.89
CA ASN A 257 2.82 9.54 4.75
C ASN A 257 1.79 10.30 5.60
N LYS A 258 1.55 11.60 5.39
CA LYS A 258 0.66 12.39 6.26
C LYS A 258 -0.75 11.82 6.37
N GLU A 259 -1.30 11.31 5.27
CA GLU A 259 -2.66 10.75 5.15
C GLU A 259 -2.69 9.22 5.10
N ILE A 260 -1.53 8.54 5.16
CA ILE A 260 -1.44 7.08 4.96
C ILE A 260 -0.98 6.38 6.24
N ALA A 261 -1.69 5.32 6.61
CA ALA A 261 -1.39 4.48 7.77
C ALA A 261 -0.55 3.24 7.38
N LEU A 262 0.76 3.34 7.57
CA LEU A 262 1.73 2.28 7.22
C LEU A 262 1.74 1.07 8.17
N GLY A 263 1.19 1.19 9.38
CA GLY A 263 1.31 0.18 10.42
C GLY A 263 0.54 -1.11 10.10
N THR A 264 -0.70 -0.97 9.63
CA THR A 264 -1.58 -2.11 9.33
C THR A 264 -1.03 -2.94 8.17
N SER A 265 -0.60 -2.30 7.08
CA SER A 265 0.02 -2.98 5.93
C SER A 265 1.28 -3.73 6.37
N LYS A 266 2.17 -3.06 7.10
CA LYS A 266 3.43 -3.62 7.57
C LYS A 266 3.30 -4.86 8.46
N LEU A 267 2.26 -4.91 9.29
CA LEU A 267 2.13 -5.96 10.30
C LEU A 267 1.30 -7.16 9.85
N ASN A 268 0.41 -6.97 8.88
CA ASN A 268 -0.61 -7.97 8.55
C ASN A 268 -0.62 -8.35 7.07
N TYR A 269 -0.11 -7.47 6.20
CA TYR A 269 -0.17 -7.58 4.74
C TYR A 269 1.22 -7.50 4.11
N LEU A 270 2.30 -7.74 4.84
CA LEU A 270 3.65 -7.88 4.30
C LEU A 270 4.29 -9.10 4.94
N ASP A 271 4.78 -10.03 4.13
CA ASP A 271 5.54 -11.17 4.64
C ASP A 271 6.84 -10.63 5.30
N PRO A 272 7.03 -10.83 6.61
CA PRO A 272 8.18 -10.28 7.33
C PRO A 272 9.52 -10.77 6.75
N ARG A 273 9.57 -11.96 6.13
CA ARG A 273 10.79 -12.49 5.48
C ARG A 273 11.26 -11.59 4.34
N ILE A 274 10.35 -10.90 3.65
CA ILE A 274 10.71 -9.91 2.62
C ILE A 274 11.40 -8.71 3.26
N SER A 275 10.83 -8.19 4.35
CA SER A 275 11.40 -7.06 5.08
C SER A 275 12.77 -7.41 5.69
N VAL A 276 12.95 -8.64 6.16
CA VAL A 276 14.23 -9.16 6.67
C VAL A 276 15.24 -9.30 5.54
N ALA A 277 14.85 -9.84 4.39
CA ALA A 277 15.73 -9.94 3.22
C ALA A 277 16.20 -8.57 2.70
N CYS A 278 15.33 -7.55 2.72
CA CYS A 278 15.68 -6.17 2.36
C CYS A 278 16.55 -5.49 3.44
N GLY A 279 16.24 -5.73 4.72
CA GLY A 279 16.89 -5.09 5.85
C GLY A 279 18.26 -5.68 6.22
N LYS A 280 18.51 -6.96 5.91
CA LYS A 280 19.69 -7.76 6.31
C LYS A 280 20.20 -7.43 7.73
N SER A 281 21.18 -6.53 7.83
CA SER A 281 21.85 -6.11 9.07
C SER A 281 21.18 -4.98 9.85
N HIS A 282 20.07 -4.42 9.34
CA HIS A 282 19.41 -3.23 9.88
C HIS A 282 17.91 -3.43 10.16
N VAL A 283 17.52 -4.66 10.48
CA VAL A 283 16.12 -5.00 10.78
C VAL A 283 15.59 -4.14 11.93
N GLU A 284 16.40 -3.79 12.91
CA GLU A 284 16.04 -2.94 14.04
C GLU A 284 15.60 -1.52 13.65
N LYS A 285 16.01 -1.04 12.46
CA LYS A 285 15.54 0.23 11.89
C LYS A 285 14.19 0.09 11.19
N ILE A 286 13.82 -1.13 10.79
CA ILE A 286 12.51 -1.44 10.22
C ILE A 286 11.53 -1.80 11.35
N TYR A 287 11.82 -2.82 12.14
CA TYR A 287 10.93 -3.31 13.19
C TYR A 287 11.37 -2.86 14.57
N ASN A 288 10.44 -2.30 15.35
CA ASN A 288 10.66 -2.03 16.78
C ASN A 288 10.74 -3.33 17.59
N LYS A 289 11.06 -3.25 18.89
CA LYS A 289 11.23 -4.43 19.76
C LYS A 289 10.03 -5.39 19.71
N THR A 290 8.83 -4.88 19.98
CA THR A 290 7.59 -5.67 19.95
C THR A 290 7.32 -6.32 18.60
N GLN A 291 7.64 -5.62 17.51
CA GLN A 291 7.47 -6.15 16.15
C GLN A 291 8.48 -7.26 15.84
N ARG A 292 9.71 -7.14 16.33
CA ARG A 292 10.71 -8.21 16.22
C ARG A 292 10.29 -9.44 17.02
N ASP A 293 9.73 -9.26 18.21
CA ASP A 293 9.21 -10.37 19.01
C ASP A 293 8.05 -11.09 18.29
N LYS A 294 7.14 -10.33 17.64
CA LYS A 294 6.06 -10.89 16.81
C LYS A 294 6.61 -11.70 15.61
N PHE A 295 7.65 -11.19 14.96
CA PHE A 295 8.22 -11.76 13.74
C PHE A 295 9.49 -12.58 14.00
N ALA A 296 9.71 -13.05 15.22
CA ALA A 296 10.87 -13.86 15.57
C ALA A 296 10.99 -15.14 14.72
N TRP A 297 9.88 -15.65 14.17
CA TRP A 297 9.88 -16.80 13.26
C TRP A 297 10.45 -16.50 11.86
N ALA A 298 10.55 -15.23 11.47
CA ALA A 298 11.00 -14.77 10.17
C ALA A 298 12.40 -14.10 10.20
N LEU A 299 12.89 -13.81 11.40
CA LEU A 299 14.20 -13.22 11.69
C LEU A 299 15.25 -14.30 11.86
#